data_AF-A0A2R6PDB6-F1
#
_entry.id   AF-A0A2R6PDB6-F1
#
_cell.length_a   1.000
_cell.length_b   1.000
_cell.length_c   1.000
_cell.angle_alpha   90.00
_cell.angle_beta   90.00
_cell.angle_gamma   90.00
#
_symmetry.space_group_name_H-M   'P 1'
#
loop_
_entity.id
_entity.type
_entity.pdbx_description
1 polymer ?
#
loop_
_entity_poly.entity_id
_entity_poly.type
_entity_poly.pdbx_seq_one_letter_code
_entity_poly.pdbx_strand_id
1 'polypeptide(L)'
;MVRAADKKSPREAVEFVLQLLRSIPFLSSFLKRIDRLLQFDRLMPSRNGIPMISCIRTLTQVSLKLSDFVPLDRVIELIKPFRDFKTMWQVRIEASKALLDLEFHRKGINSVLMLFIKYLAEEPSLRGQAKLGVHVT
;
A
#
# COMPACT_ATOMS: atom_id res chain seq x y z
N MET A 1 -37.66 8.80 -23.46
CA MET A 1 -37.56 7.55 -22.68
C MET A 1 -36.08 7.27 -22.43
N VAL A 2 -35.65 7.43 -21.17
CA VAL A 2 -34.25 7.28 -20.73
C VAL A 2 -33.83 5.82 -20.85
N ARG A 3 -32.73 5.55 -21.58
CA ARG A 3 -32.15 4.21 -21.72
C ARG A 3 -31.61 3.75 -20.36
N ALA A 4 -32.10 2.60 -19.88
CA ALA A 4 -31.58 1.95 -18.69
C ALA A 4 -30.11 1.55 -18.94
N ALA A 5 -29.22 2.05 -18.08
CA ALA A 5 -27.82 1.70 -18.08
C ALA A 5 -27.65 0.22 -17.75
N ASP A 6 -26.93 -0.47 -18.62
CA ASP A 6 -26.52 -1.87 -18.52
C ASP A 6 -25.71 -2.07 -17.22
N LYS A 7 -26.36 -2.62 -16.20
CA LYS A 7 -25.72 -2.94 -14.91
C LYS A 7 -24.97 -4.25 -15.08
N LYS A 8 -23.69 -4.17 -15.48
CA LYS A 8 -22.75 -5.29 -15.36
C LYS A 8 -22.91 -5.95 -13.98
N SER A 9 -23.16 -7.26 -13.98
CA SER A 9 -23.49 -8.01 -12.77
C SER A 9 -22.32 -7.92 -11.77
N PRO A 10 -22.57 -7.80 -10.46
CA PRO A 10 -21.52 -7.89 -9.44
C PRO A 10 -20.64 -9.15 -9.61
N ARG A 11 -21.20 -10.23 -10.16
CA ARG A 11 -20.46 -11.46 -10.49
C ARG A 11 -19.46 -11.26 -11.62
N GLU A 12 -19.77 -10.49 -12.66
CA GLU A 12 -18.84 -10.19 -13.75
C GLU A 12 -17.73 -9.24 -13.30
N ALA A 13 -18.02 -8.31 -12.39
CA ALA A 13 -17.00 -7.46 -11.79
C ALA A 13 -16.05 -8.28 -10.90
N VAL A 14 -16.59 -9.24 -10.13
CA VAL A 14 -15.80 -10.16 -9.31
C VAL A 14 -15.01 -11.14 -10.19
N GLU A 15 -15.57 -11.70 -11.24
CA GLU A 15 -14.84 -12.54 -12.21
C GLU A 15 -13.78 -11.74 -12.96
N PHE A 16 -14.06 -10.51 -13.37
CA PHE A 16 -13.08 -9.63 -14.01
C PHE A 16 -11.93 -9.32 -13.06
N VAL A 17 -12.21 -9.06 -11.78
CA VAL A 17 -11.19 -8.83 -10.74
C VAL A 17 -10.43 -10.12 -10.42
N LEU A 18 -11.10 -11.26 -10.29
CA LEU A 18 -10.48 -12.58 -10.10
C LEU A 18 -9.61 -12.98 -11.29
N GLN A 19 -9.99 -12.62 -12.52
CA GLN A 19 -9.24 -12.87 -13.73
C GLN A 19 -8.08 -11.86 -13.87
N LEU A 20 -8.23 -10.62 -13.39
CA LEU A 20 -7.15 -9.64 -13.20
C LEU A 20 -6.12 -10.10 -12.15
N LEU A 21 -6.58 -10.74 -11.08
CA LEU A 21 -5.75 -11.21 -9.98
C LEU A 21 -5.06 -12.55 -10.28
N ARG A 22 -5.75 -13.47 -10.98
CA ARG A 22 -5.16 -14.72 -11.49
C ARG A 22 -4.15 -14.47 -12.60
N SER A 23 -4.29 -13.39 -13.34
CA SER A 23 -3.26 -12.96 -14.27
C SER A 23 -2.11 -12.31 -13.50
N ILE A 24 -1.19 -13.17 -13.06
CA ILE A 24 0.19 -12.85 -12.66
C ILE A 24 0.82 -11.73 -13.54
N PRO A 25 0.51 -11.56 -14.85
CA PRO A 25 1.00 -10.41 -15.62
C PRO A 25 0.40 -9.03 -15.25
N PHE A 26 -0.77 -8.90 -14.62
CA PHE A 26 -1.30 -7.58 -14.21
C PHE A 26 -0.72 -7.12 -12.87
N LEU A 27 -0.57 -8.01 -11.88
CA LEU A 27 0.25 -7.69 -10.72
C LEU A 27 1.68 -7.41 -11.18
N SER A 28 2.26 -8.21 -12.08
CA SER A 28 3.58 -7.92 -12.64
C SER A 28 3.62 -6.59 -13.41
N SER A 29 2.59 -6.21 -14.16
CA SER A 29 2.57 -4.96 -14.92
C SER A 29 2.31 -3.74 -14.03
N PHE A 30 1.49 -3.89 -13.00
CA PHE A 30 1.24 -2.91 -11.96
C PHE A 30 2.48 -2.72 -11.09
N LEU A 31 3.13 -3.81 -10.66
CA LEU A 31 4.42 -3.79 -9.99
C LEU A 31 5.51 -3.22 -10.89
N LYS A 32 5.54 -3.52 -12.20
CA LYS A 32 6.46 -2.89 -13.16
C LYS A 32 6.14 -1.42 -13.41
N ARG A 33 4.88 -0.99 -13.26
CA ARG A 33 4.47 0.41 -13.35
C ARG A 33 4.85 1.17 -12.09
N ILE A 34 4.61 0.57 -10.93
CA ILE A 34 5.06 1.05 -9.63
C ILE A 34 6.59 1.12 -9.64
N ASP A 35 7.31 0.04 -9.97
CA ASP A 35 8.77 0.00 -10.08
C ASP A 35 9.30 1.07 -11.04
N ARG A 36 8.69 1.24 -12.22
CA ARG A 36 9.05 2.35 -13.12
C ARG A 36 8.78 3.72 -12.50
N LEU A 37 7.63 3.93 -11.85
CA LEU A 37 7.30 5.19 -11.17
C LEU A 37 8.25 5.49 -10.00
N LEU A 38 8.66 4.45 -9.26
CA LEU A 38 9.65 4.54 -8.19
C LEU A 38 11.05 4.85 -8.74
N GLN A 39 11.43 4.27 -9.88
CA GLN A 39 12.68 4.59 -10.59
C GLN A 39 12.65 6.02 -11.16
N PHE A 40 11.51 6.51 -11.64
CA PHE A 40 11.34 7.90 -12.07
C PHE A 40 11.56 8.88 -10.93
N ASP A 41 11.09 8.59 -9.72
CA ASP A 41 11.24 9.48 -8.57
C ASP A 41 12.70 9.53 -8.06
N ARG A 42 13.49 8.47 -8.28
CA ARG A 42 14.96 8.48 -8.07
C ARG A 42 15.69 9.41 -9.06
N LEU A 43 15.15 9.60 -10.26
CA LEU A 43 15.72 10.47 -11.30
C LEU A 43 15.26 11.93 -11.17
N MET A 44 14.18 12.21 -10.44
CA MET A 44 13.67 13.56 -10.17
C MET A 44 13.30 13.74 -8.67
N PRO A 45 14.30 13.92 -7.78
CA PRO A 45 14.12 13.93 -6.33
C PRO A 45 13.33 15.13 -5.77
N SER A 46 12.94 16.10 -6.60
CA SER A 46 12.31 17.36 -6.17
C SER A 46 10.83 17.25 -5.77
N ARG A 47 10.16 16.11 -5.98
CA ARG A 47 8.70 15.95 -5.76
C ARG A 47 8.31 15.35 -4.41
N ASN A 48 9.16 15.42 -3.38
CA ASN A 48 8.83 15.01 -2.01
C ASN A 48 8.25 13.58 -1.87
N GLY A 49 8.54 12.68 -2.82
CA GLY A 49 8.04 11.29 -2.76
C GLY A 49 6.56 11.12 -3.09
N ILE A 50 5.86 12.15 -3.60
CA ILE A 50 4.41 12.13 -3.84
C ILE A 50 3.97 10.91 -4.68
N PRO A 51 4.64 10.55 -5.80
CA PRO A 51 4.26 9.38 -6.58
C PRO A 51 4.40 8.07 -5.80
N MET A 52 5.47 7.93 -5.01
CA MET A 52 5.69 6.73 -4.19
C MET A 52 4.61 6.59 -3.11
N ILE A 53 4.31 7.68 -2.40
CA ILE A 53 3.28 7.73 -1.36
C ILE A 53 1.93 7.31 -1.94
N SER A 54 1.55 7.86 -3.10
CA SER A 54 0.29 7.50 -3.77
C SER A 54 0.24 6.03 -4.19
N CYS A 55 1.35 5.48 -4.70
CA CYS A 55 1.44 4.08 -5.08
C CYS A 55 1.28 3.15 -3.86
N ILE A 56 1.99 3.44 -2.76
CA ILE A 56 1.92 2.66 -1.51
C ILE A 56 0.48 2.68 -0.97
N ARG A 57 -0.14 3.86 -0.91
CA ARG A 57 -1.53 4.01 -0.44
C ARG A 57 -2.51 3.23 -1.30
N THR A 58 -2.42 3.39 -2.62
CA THR A 58 -3.32 2.72 -3.57
C THR A 58 -3.17 1.20 -3.49
N LEU A 59 -1.93 0.71 -3.47
CA LEU A 59 -1.64 -0.71 -3.34
C LEU A 59 -2.23 -1.28 -2.05
N THR A 60 -2.03 -0.60 -0.92
CA THR A 60 -2.54 -1.02 0.39
C THR A 60 -4.07 -1.08 0.37
N GLN A 61 -4.74 -0.03 -0.09
CA GLN A 61 -6.20 0.04 -0.15
C GLN A 61 -6.80 -1.04 -1.06
N VAL A 62 -6.23 -1.29 -2.23
CA VAL A 62 -6.69 -2.35 -3.13
C VAL A 62 -6.46 -3.72 -2.51
N SER A 63 -5.31 -3.93 -1.87
CA SER A 63 -4.98 -5.20 -1.22
C SER A 63 -5.90 -5.51 -0.05
N LEU A 64 -6.25 -4.52 0.77
CA LEU A 64 -7.20 -4.68 1.87
C LEU A 64 -8.63 -4.93 1.39
N LYS A 65 -9.08 -4.23 0.34
CA LYS A 65 -10.43 -4.44 -0.23
C LYS A 65 -10.59 -5.79 -0.92
N LEU A 66 -9.48 -6.38 -1.36
CA LEU A 66 -9.45 -7.66 -2.08
C LEU A 66 -8.66 -8.72 -1.29
N SER A 67 -8.64 -8.63 0.05
CA SER A 67 -7.76 -9.44 0.90
C SER A 67 -8.05 -10.94 0.81
N ASP A 68 -9.29 -11.33 0.53
CA ASP A 68 -9.69 -12.72 0.27
C ASP A 68 -9.06 -13.30 -1.02
N PHE A 69 -8.55 -12.43 -1.91
CA PHE A 69 -8.06 -12.79 -3.23
C PHE A 69 -6.60 -12.40 -3.46
N VAL A 70 -6.00 -11.60 -2.57
CA VAL A 70 -4.64 -11.07 -2.70
C VAL A 70 -3.75 -11.65 -1.58
N PRO A 71 -2.61 -12.25 -1.91
CA PRO A 71 -1.67 -12.73 -0.90
C PRO A 71 -0.97 -11.54 -0.21
N LEU A 72 -1.52 -11.10 0.93
CA LEU A 72 -1.04 -9.91 1.66
C LEU A 72 0.43 -10.02 2.09
N ASP A 73 0.97 -11.23 2.29
CA ASP A 73 2.41 -11.45 2.53
C ASP A 73 3.28 -10.83 1.44
N ARG A 74 2.91 -11.01 0.16
CA ARG A 74 3.69 -10.46 -0.96
C ARG A 74 3.62 -8.94 -1.02
N VAL A 75 2.47 -8.37 -0.64
CA VAL A 75 2.27 -6.92 -0.56
C VAL A 75 3.13 -6.33 0.55
N ILE A 76 3.17 -6.99 1.71
CA ILE A 76 4.03 -6.62 2.85
C ILE A 76 5.50 -6.62 2.44
N GLU A 77 5.99 -7.70 1.83
CA GLU A 77 7.40 -7.78 1.38
C GLU A 77 7.75 -6.71 0.35
N LEU A 78 6.80 -6.33 -0.51
CA LEU A 78 7.01 -5.24 -1.46
C LEU A 78 7.09 -3.86 -0.79
N ILE A 79 6.30 -3.61 0.25
CA ILE A 79 6.24 -2.31 0.92
C ILE A 79 7.40 -2.11 1.90
N LYS A 80 7.89 -3.18 2.54
CA LYS A 80 8.97 -3.15 3.54
C LYS A 80 10.19 -2.29 3.14
N PRO A 81 10.76 -2.39 1.92
CA PRO A 81 11.93 -1.61 1.52
C PRO A 81 11.74 -0.08 1.57
N PHE A 82 10.51 0.43 1.49
CA PHE A 82 10.23 1.87 1.56
C PHE A 82 10.35 2.46 2.97
N ARG A 83 10.60 1.62 3.99
CA ARG A 83 10.92 2.07 5.36
C ARG A 83 12.42 2.34 5.58
N ASP A 84 13.28 2.08 4.59
CA ASP A 84 14.73 2.28 4.72
C ASP A 84 15.08 3.75 5.04
N PHE A 85 16.03 3.98 5.94
CA PHE A 85 16.39 5.32 6.42
C PHE A 85 16.82 6.29 5.30
N LYS A 86 17.37 5.76 4.20
CA LYS A 86 17.82 6.54 3.03
C LYS A 86 16.66 7.08 2.20
N THR A 87 15.46 6.52 2.38
CA THR A 87 14.24 7.02 1.73
C THR A 87 13.71 8.24 2.47
N MET A 88 12.99 9.11 1.78
CA MET A 88 12.46 10.33 2.41
C MET A 88 11.43 10.01 3.49
N TRP A 89 11.43 10.79 4.58
CA TRP A 89 10.62 10.48 5.76
C TRP A 89 9.12 10.35 5.45
N GLN A 90 8.58 11.13 4.51
CA GLN A 90 7.17 11.02 4.10
C GLN A 90 6.85 9.64 3.50
N VAL A 91 7.77 9.09 2.71
CA VAL A 91 7.64 7.76 2.10
C VAL A 91 7.74 6.67 3.16
N ARG A 92 8.69 6.80 4.10
CA ARG A 92 8.82 5.87 5.25
C ARG A 92 7.57 5.82 6.10
N ILE A 93 6.97 6.98 6.37
CA ILE A 93 5.75 7.08 7.16
C ILE A 93 4.57 6.45 6.41
N GLU A 94 4.40 6.73 5.12
CA GLU A 94 3.33 6.08 4.36
C GLU A 94 3.50 4.55 4.31
N ALA A 95 4.72 4.07 4.11
CA ALA A 95 5.04 2.65 4.14
C ALA A 95 4.75 2.02 5.52
N SER A 96 5.11 2.72 6.59
CA SER A 96 4.86 2.26 7.96
C SER A 96 3.36 2.16 8.25
N LYS A 97 2.58 3.18 7.88
CA LYS A 97 1.12 3.17 8.00
C LYS A 97 0.48 2.01 7.24
N ALA A 98 0.88 1.84 5.98
CA ALA A 98 0.40 0.74 5.14
C ALA A 98 0.66 -0.63 5.77
N LEU A 99 1.85 -0.83 6.31
CA LEU A 99 2.21 -2.09 6.98
C LEU A 99 1.44 -2.31 8.28
N LEU A 100 1.14 -1.24 9.04
CA LEU A 100 0.28 -1.34 10.22
C LEU A 100 -1.16 -1.71 9.83
N ASP A 101 -1.71 -1.12 8.79
CA ASP A 101 -3.07 -1.44 8.30
C ASP A 101 -3.16 -2.91 7.85
N LEU A 102 -2.15 -3.39 7.12
CA LEU A 102 -2.05 -4.77 6.67
C LEU A 102 -1.89 -5.75 7.84
N GLU A 103 -1.08 -5.40 8.85
CA GLU A 103 -0.87 -6.23 10.04
C GLU A 103 -2.14 -6.31 10.89
N PHE A 104 -2.82 -5.17 11.09
CA PHE A 104 -4.08 -5.11 11.83
C PHE A 104 -5.14 -6.00 11.17
N HIS A 105 -5.28 -5.92 9.85
CA HIS A 105 -6.22 -6.75 9.10
C HIS A 105 -5.92 -8.25 9.25
N ARG A 106 -4.65 -8.65 9.32
CA ARG A 106 -4.25 -10.07 9.37
C ARG A 106 -4.20 -10.67 10.76
N LYS A 107 -3.73 -9.93 11.75
CA LYS A 107 -3.38 -10.45 13.08
C LYS A 107 -4.04 -9.68 14.22
N GLY A 108 -4.82 -8.65 13.92
CA GLY A 108 -5.57 -7.89 14.90
C GLY A 108 -4.72 -6.94 15.75
N ILE A 109 -5.36 -6.41 16.80
CA ILE A 109 -4.88 -5.23 17.53
C ILE A 109 -3.55 -5.45 18.27
N ASN A 110 -3.37 -6.60 18.91
CA ASN A 110 -2.15 -6.84 19.70
C ASN A 110 -0.90 -6.85 18.82
N SER A 111 -1.00 -7.44 17.62
CA SER A 111 0.13 -7.50 16.68
C SER A 111 0.48 -6.12 16.12
N VAL A 112 -0.54 -5.33 15.76
CA VAL A 112 -0.30 -3.98 15.23
C VAL A 112 0.27 -3.04 16.30
N LEU A 113 -0.12 -3.17 17.57
CA LEU A 113 0.45 -2.36 18.67
C LEU A 113 1.93 -2.65 18.87
N MET A 114 2.33 -3.93 18.87
CA MET A 114 3.74 -4.32 18.93
C MET A 114 4.53 -3.77 17.74
N LEU A 115 3.96 -3.89 16.54
CA LEU A 115 4.59 -3.39 15.32
C LEU A 115 4.69 -1.86 15.31
N PHE A 116 3.67 -1.17 15.82
CA PHE A 116 3.63 0.28 15.97
C PHE A 116 4.75 0.77 16.90
N ILE A 117 4.90 0.17 18.09
CA ILE A 117 5.97 0.53 19.03
C ILE A 117 7.34 0.36 18.38
N LYS A 118 7.55 -0.76 17.68
CA LYS A 118 8.78 -1.00 16.91
C LYS A 118 9.02 0.09 15.86
N TYR A 119 8.01 0.41 15.08
CA TYR A 119 8.14 1.40 14.00
C TYR A 119 8.33 2.83 14.53
N LEU A 120 7.75 3.15 15.68
CA LEU A 120 7.93 4.42 16.35
C LEU A 120 9.39 4.58 16.85
N ALA A 121 9.97 3.52 17.41
CA ALA A 121 11.36 3.51 17.86
C ALA A 121 12.36 3.58 16.69
N GLU A 122 12.03 2.96 15.56
CA GLU A 122 12.87 2.95 14.35
C GLU A 122 12.82 4.26 13.55
N GLU A 123 11.77 5.07 13.69
CA GLU A 123 11.63 6.31 12.92
C GLU A 123 12.49 7.45 13.50
N PRO A 124 13.50 7.96 12.76
CA PRO A 124 14.46 8.92 13.29
C PRO A 124 13.90 10.35 13.39
N SER A 125 12.82 10.68 12.67
CA SER A 125 12.29 12.05 12.66
C SER A 125 11.14 12.21 13.66
N LEU A 126 11.22 13.21 14.55
CA LEU A 126 10.13 13.57 15.47
C LEU A 126 8.81 13.84 14.73
N ARG A 127 8.91 14.51 13.56
CA ARG A 127 7.76 14.76 12.69
C ARG A 127 7.14 13.45 12.17
N GLY A 128 7.97 12.49 11.81
CA GLY A 128 7.53 11.16 11.39
C GLY A 128 6.86 10.40 12.53
N GLN A 129 7.48 10.37 13.71
CA GLN A 129 6.91 9.77 14.92
C GLN A 129 5.51 10.34 15.23
N ALA A 130 5.36 11.66 15.23
CA ALA A 130 4.07 12.31 15.45
C ALA A 130 3.03 11.92 14.37
N LYS A 131 3.43 11.85 13.10
CA LYS A 131 2.53 11.46 11.99
C LYS A 131 2.13 9.99 12.02
N LEU A 132 2.98 9.12 12.57
CA LEU A 132 2.67 7.71 12.80
C LEU A 132 1.73 7.56 13.99
N GLY A 133 1.95 8.30 15.08
CA GLY A 133 1.07 8.31 16.25
C GLY A 133 -0.37 8.70 15.92
N VAL A 134 -0.57 9.75 15.11
CA VAL A 134 -1.91 10.18 14.66
C VAL A 134 -2.64 9.13 13.80
N HIS A 135 -1.92 8.17 13.21
CA HIS A 135 -2.54 7.13 12.38
C HIS A 135 -3.18 6.00 13.20
N VAL A 136 -2.68 5.77 14.43
CA VAL A 136 -3.14 4.68 15.29
C VAL A 136 -4.08 5.13 16.42
N THR A 137 -4.32 6.44 16.52
CA THR A 137 -5.37 7.06 17.35
C THR A 137 -6.70 7.11 16.61
#